data_AF-A0A392T125-F1
#
_entry.id   AF-A0A392T125-F1
#
_cell.length_a   1.000
_cell.length_b   1.000
_cell.length_c   1.000
_cell.angle_alpha   90.00
_cell.angle_beta   90.00
_cell.angle_gamma   90.00
#
_symmetry.space_group_name_H-M   'P 1'
#
loop_
_entity.id
_entity.type
_entity.pdbx_description
1 polymer ?
#
loop_
_entity_poly.entity_id
_entity_poly.type
_entity_poly.pdbx_seq_one_letter_code
_entity_poly.pdbx_strand_id
1 'polypeptide(L)' 'PFVETEVSPYGAIELTDDLRATRRFKVNGQRLKPYEGGENPTPRISLVLTDS' A
#
# COMPACT_ATOMS: atom_id res chain seq x y z
N PRO A 1 -7.22 -2.83 0.44
CA PRO A 1 -6.27 -3.03 -0.66
C PRO A 1 -5.56 -1.73 -1.02
N PHE A 2 -4.59 -1.80 -1.93
CA PHE A 2 -3.97 -0.61 -2.51
C PHE A 2 -4.15 -0.67 -4.02
N VAL A 3 -4.25 0.49 -4.66
CA VAL A 3 -4.39 0.60 -6.11
C VAL A 3 -3.08 1.11 -6.69
N GLU A 4 -2.55 0.39 -7.66
CA GLU A 4 -1.37 0.78 -8.42
C GLU A 4 -1.68 1.97 -9.32
N THR A 5 -0.80 2.97 -9.31
CA THR A 5 -0.96 4.18 -10.14
C THR A 5 0.16 4.37 -11.16
N GLU A 6 1.40 4.01 -10.83
CA GLU A 6 2.54 4.15 -11.74
C GLU A 6 3.64 3.12 -11.44
N VAL A 7 4.26 2.58 -12.49
CA VAL A 7 5.44 1.71 -12.39
C VAL A 7 6.65 2.43 -12.95
N SER A 8 7.64 2.66 -12.09
CA SER A 8 8.92 3.20 -12.49
C SER A 8 9.82 2.11 -13.10
N PRO A 9 10.75 2.49 -13.99
CA PRO A 9 11.90 1.65 -14.30
C PRO A 9 12.57 1.15 -13.01
N TYR A 10 13.04 -0.09 -13.02
CA TYR A 10 13.68 -0.76 -11.86
C TYR A 10 12.75 -1.15 -10.71
N GLY A 11 11.43 -1.15 -10.93
CA GLY A 11 10.49 -1.86 -10.07
C GLY A 11 10.02 -1.10 -8.83
N ALA A 12 10.24 0.22 -8.76
CA ALA A 12 9.51 1.05 -7.82
C ALA A 12 8.08 1.28 -8.33
N ILE A 13 7.09 1.21 -7.43
CA ILE A 13 5.68 1.33 -7.77
C ILE A 13 5.04 2.40 -6.89
N GLU A 14 4.21 3.25 -7.48
CA GLU A 14 3.33 4.15 -6.75
C GLU A 14 1.98 3.50 -6.48
N LEU A 15 1.54 3.59 -5.23
CA LEU A 15 0.29 3.04 -4.73
C LEU A 15 -0.58 4.13 -4.11
N THR A 16 -1.89 3.97 -4.20
CA THR A 16 -2.88 4.79 -3.51
C THR A 16 -3.76 3.97 -2.58
N ASP A 17 -4.29 4.62 -1.54
CA ASP A 17 -5.32 4.01 -0.71
C ASP A 17 -6.67 3.97 -1.46
N ASP A 18 -7.23 2.77 -1.57
CA ASP A 18 -8.50 2.47 -2.25
C ASP A 18 -9.69 3.29 -1.74
N LEU A 19 -9.68 3.68 -0.46
CA LEU A 19 -10.81 4.34 0.17
C LEU A 19 -10.94 5.84 -0.11
N ARG A 20 -9.85 6.55 -0.42
CA ARG A 20 -9.89 8.02 -0.63
C ARG A 20 -8.88 8.56 -1.65
N ALA A 21 -7.97 7.74 -2.18
CA ALA A 21 -6.87 8.15 -3.06
C ALA A 21 -6.07 9.35 -2.52
N THR A 22 -6.09 9.56 -1.19
CA THR A 22 -5.51 10.77 -0.57
C THR A 22 -4.05 10.55 -0.21
N ARG A 23 -3.65 9.30 -0.04
CA ARG A 23 -2.29 8.93 0.35
C ARG A 23 -1.62 8.21 -0.80
N ARG A 24 -0.47 8.74 -1.22
CA ARG A 24 0.43 8.11 -2.20
C ARG A 24 1.62 7.53 -1.48
N PHE A 25 2.00 6.32 -1.88
CA PHE A 25 3.16 5.61 -1.35
C PHE A 25 4.03 5.18 -2.51
N LYS A 26 5.34 5.41 -2.42
CA LYS A 26 6.31 4.82 -3.33
C LYS A 26 6.96 3.63 -2.64
N VAL A 27 6.82 2.45 -3.22
CA VAL A 27 7.27 1.19 -2.61
C VAL A 27 8.08 0.37 -3.60
N ASN A 28 8.86 -0.59 -3.10
CA ASN A 28 9.47 -1.60 -3.96
C ASN A 28 8.38 -2.59 -4.40
N GLY A 29 8.12 -2.66 -5.71
CA GLY A 29 7.12 -3.51 -6.34
C GLY A 29 7.31 -5.00 -6.08
N GLN A 30 8.54 -5.45 -5.85
CA GLN A 30 8.85 -6.83 -5.48
C GLN A 30 8.23 -7.26 -4.14
N ARG A 31 7.81 -6.29 -3.31
CA ARG A 31 7.19 -6.55 -2.00
C ARG A 31 5.66 -6.58 -2.08
N LEU A 32 5.08 -6.35 -3.26
CA LEU A 32 3.64 -6.39 -3.45
C LEU A 32 3.15 -7.81 -3.67
N LYS A 33 1.94 -8.09 -3.18
CA LYS A 33 1.23 -9.34 -3.41
C LYS A 33 -0.12 -9.03 -4.04
N PRO A 34 -0.53 -9.77 -5.08
CA PRO A 34 -1.87 -9.65 -5.64
C PRO A 34 -2.93 -9.81 -4.56
N TYR A 35 -3.98 -9.00 -4.64
CA TYR A 35 -5.14 -9.14 -3.79
C TYR A 35 -6.15 -10.05 -4.49
N GLU A 36 -6.27 -11.28 -4.01
CA GLU A 36 -7.15 -12.32 -4.59
C GLU A 36 -8.64 -12.18 -4.18
N GLY A 37 -9.02 -11.06 -3.54
CA GLY A 37 -10.37 -10.83 -3.01
C GLY A 37 -10.55 -11.22 -1.54
N GLY A 38 -11.78 -11.09 -1.04
CA GLY A 38 -12.16 -11.34 0.36
C GLY A 38 -12.72 -10.10 1.08
N GLU A 39 -13.16 -10.28 2.33
CA GLU A 39 -13.46 -9.14 3.21
C GLU A 39 -12.18 -8.36 3.48
N ASN A 40 -12.27 -7.05 3.27
CA ASN A 40 -11.17 -6.13 3.47
C ASN A 40 -10.85 -6.10 4.98
N PRO A 41 -9.68 -6.61 5.44
CA PRO A 41 -9.39 -6.64 6.86
C PRO A 41 -9.36 -5.20 7.37
N THR A 42 -10.39 -4.84 8.12
CA THR A 42 -10.59 -3.49 8.65
C THR A 42 -9.90 -3.22 10.01
N PRO A 43 -8.96 -4.02 10.57
CA PRO A 43 -8.17 -3.50 11.68
C PRO A 43 -6.94 -2.77 11.13
N ARG A 44 -7.04 -1.43 11.05
CA ARG A 44 -5.88 -0.53 10.96
C ARG A 44 -5.11 -0.59 12.28
N ILE A 45 -4.25 -1.60 12.46
CA ILE A 45 -3.28 -1.60 13.56
C ILE A 45 -2.18 -0.61 13.17
N SER A 46 -2.30 0.61 13.68
CA SER A 46 -1.26 1.63 13.56
C SER A 46 -0.27 1.38 14.69
N LEU A 47 0.87 0.74 14.40
CA LEU A 47 1.92 0.59 15.39
C LEU A 47 2.69 1.91 15.45
N VAL A 48 2.39 2.73 16.47
CA VAL A 48 3.17 3.94 16.75
C VAL A 48 4.39 3.53 17.56
N LEU A 49 5.57 3.60 16.94
CA LEU A 49 6.84 3.41 17.62
C LEU A 49 7.27 4.75 18.24
N THR A 50 7.15 4.86 19.57
CA THR A 50 7.75 5.95 20.34
C THR A 50 9.04 5.46 20.98
N ASP A 51 10.14 6.14 20.71
CA ASP A 51 11.40 5.98 21.44
C ASP A 51 11.20 6.59 22.84
N SER A 52 11.53 5.84 23.90
CA SER A 52 11.38 6.24 25.31
C SER A 52 12.74 6.48 25.92
#